data_AF-A0A852KNF9-F1
#
_entry.id   AF-A0A852KNF9-F1
#
_cell.length_a   1.000
_cell.length_b   1.000
_cell.length_c   1.000
_cell.angle_alpha   90.00
_cell.angle_beta   90.00
_cell.angle_gamma   90.00
#
_symmetry.space_group_name_H-M   'P 1'
#
loop_
_entity.id
_entity.type
_entity.pdbx_description
1 polymer ?
#
loop_
_entity_poly.entity_id
_entity_poly.type
_entity_poly.pdbx_seq_one_letter_code
_entity_poly.pdbx_strand_id
1 'polypeptide(L)'
;LILLVPELSFMTGCSELKGSRVLKDVMREMLQSPRQHYERLTSLLRQIRGNPEASWELTSWGLVLDSDICRTQGRVLPTERINLQSISIVPGQDLNWSREVTRGVPISVIPLSHWLLVYPRHLQALVKDLVAALQSACVPMGMQLSQPSVLELKDDRIDTFIRSIQTMLGKEDKLQLVLCVISSSRDELYRAIKKLCCVHFPVPSQVINAHTVMGQPGKLKSVAQKVLLQINCKLGGELWGVDIPL
;
A
#
# COMPACT_ATOMS: atom_id res chain seq x y z
N LEU A 1 -47.66 -6.44 -4.27
CA LEU A 1 -46.77 -5.34 -3.84
C LEU A 1 -46.42 -5.59 -2.37
N ILE A 2 -45.14 -5.70 -2.01
CA ILE A 2 -44.72 -5.80 -0.60
C ILE A 2 -44.34 -4.38 -0.17
N LEU A 3 -45.05 -3.84 0.83
CA LEU A 3 -44.77 -2.53 1.41
C LEU A 3 -44.04 -2.75 2.74
N LEU A 4 -42.84 -2.19 2.86
CA LEU A 4 -42.04 -2.27 4.08
C LEU A 4 -42.18 -0.99 4.89
N VAL A 5 -42.30 -1.12 6.20
CA VAL A 5 -42.30 0.01 7.14
C VAL A 5 -40.85 0.44 7.38
N PRO A 6 -40.44 1.67 7.01
CA PRO A 6 -39.05 2.12 7.13
C PRO A 6 -38.51 2.02 8.56
N GLU A 7 -39.34 2.29 9.56
CA GLU A 7 -38.99 2.24 10.99
C GLU A 7 -38.64 0.82 11.48
N LEU A 8 -39.08 -0.21 10.76
CA LEU A 8 -38.77 -1.62 11.02
C LEU A 8 -37.75 -2.20 10.01
N SER A 9 -37.28 -1.37 9.08
CA SER A 9 -36.41 -1.78 7.98
C SER A 9 -35.02 -1.22 8.17
N PHE A 10 -34.09 -2.08 8.59
CA PHE A 10 -32.70 -1.71 8.79
C PHE A 10 -31.88 -2.00 7.54
N MET A 11 -31.14 -1.00 7.07
CA MET A 11 -30.17 -1.20 6.00
C MET A 11 -29.05 -2.12 6.51
N THR A 12 -28.84 -3.26 5.85
CA THR A 12 -27.74 -4.16 6.14
C THR A 12 -26.56 -3.89 5.21
N GLY A 13 -25.34 -4.21 5.66
CA GLY A 13 -24.11 -4.01 4.90
C GLY A 13 -23.25 -2.86 5.44
N CYS A 14 -21.95 -2.92 5.14
CA CYS A 14 -20.92 -2.05 5.73
C CYS A 14 -20.42 -0.96 4.74
N SER A 15 -21.15 -0.74 3.65
CA SER A 15 -20.69 0.10 2.51
C SER A 15 -20.39 1.55 2.91
N GLU A 16 -21.14 2.11 3.86
CA GLU A 16 -20.98 3.49 4.34
C GLU A 16 -19.90 3.66 5.41
N LEU A 17 -19.39 2.56 5.98
CA LEU A 17 -18.38 2.60 7.05
C LEU A 17 -16.94 2.58 6.54
N LYS A 18 -16.71 2.55 5.21
CA LYS A 18 -15.38 2.57 4.59
C LYS A 18 -14.56 3.77 5.07
N GLY A 19 -13.46 3.50 5.78
CA GLY A 19 -12.54 4.52 6.30
C GLY A 19 -12.88 5.07 7.69
N SER A 20 -13.99 4.65 8.30
CA SER A 20 -14.35 5.02 9.67
C SER A 20 -13.54 4.24 10.71
N ARG A 21 -13.41 4.79 11.93
CA ARG A 21 -12.86 4.06 13.08
C ARG A 21 -13.69 2.81 13.42
N VAL A 22 -15.01 2.88 13.20
CA VAL A 22 -15.96 1.78 13.42
C VAL A 22 -15.60 0.56 12.58
N LEU A 23 -15.20 0.73 11.32
CA LEU A 23 -14.77 -0.40 10.49
C LEU A 23 -13.50 -1.06 11.04
N LYS A 24 -12.57 -0.31 11.61
CA LYS A 24 -11.36 -0.89 12.25
C LYS A 24 -11.72 -1.73 13.47
N ASP A 25 -12.66 -1.27 14.28
CA ASP A 25 -13.12 -2.03 15.44
C ASP A 25 -13.90 -3.29 15.03
N VAL A 26 -14.80 -3.18 14.03
CA VAL A 26 -15.49 -4.35 13.45
C VAL A 26 -14.49 -5.33 12.85
N MET A 27 -13.49 -4.86 12.10
CA MET A 27 -12.43 -5.71 11.56
C MET A 27 -11.62 -6.41 12.65
N ARG A 28 -11.36 -5.74 13.78
CA ARG A 28 -10.66 -6.38 14.92
C ARG A 28 -11.46 -7.56 15.47
N GLU A 29 -12.78 -7.44 15.58
CA GLU A 29 -13.66 -8.52 16.03
C GLU A 29 -13.86 -9.61 14.96
N MET A 30 -13.82 -9.25 13.67
CA MET A 30 -13.96 -10.18 12.55
C MET A 30 -12.68 -10.95 12.23
N LEU A 31 -11.50 -10.35 12.45
CA LEU A 31 -10.20 -10.97 12.23
C LEU A 31 -9.92 -11.98 13.35
N GLN A 32 -10.50 -13.16 13.20
CA GLN A 32 -10.26 -14.29 14.09
C GLN A 32 -8.89 -14.89 13.80
N SER A 33 -8.16 -15.25 14.85
CA SER A 33 -6.98 -16.11 14.68
C SER A 33 -7.40 -17.51 14.21
N PRO A 34 -6.50 -18.28 13.56
CA PRO A 34 -6.82 -19.66 13.16
C PRO A 34 -7.33 -20.52 14.31
N ARG A 35 -6.79 -20.33 15.52
CA ARG A 35 -7.23 -21.02 16.73
C ARG A 35 -8.65 -20.63 17.14
N GLN A 36 -8.96 -19.32 17.18
CA GLN A 36 -10.30 -18.85 17.52
C GLN A 36 -11.33 -19.33 16.50
N HIS A 37 -10.97 -19.31 15.22
CA HIS A 37 -11.83 -19.82 14.16
C HIS A 37 -12.12 -21.31 14.34
N TYR A 38 -11.09 -22.10 14.62
CA TYR A 38 -11.24 -23.52 14.94
C TYR A 38 -12.14 -23.76 16.16
N GLU A 39 -11.90 -23.06 17.28
CA GLU A 39 -12.72 -23.17 18.49
C GLU A 39 -14.20 -22.85 18.23
N ARG A 40 -14.50 -21.83 17.41
CA ARG A 40 -15.88 -21.51 16.99
C ARG A 40 -16.50 -22.60 16.13
N LEU A 41 -15.76 -23.15 15.16
CA LEU A 41 -16.23 -24.25 14.33
C LEU A 41 -16.52 -25.50 15.17
N THR A 42 -15.60 -25.89 16.05
CA THR A 42 -15.82 -27.06 16.92
C THR A 42 -16.99 -26.82 17.88
N SER A 43 -17.17 -25.58 18.38
CA SER A 43 -18.34 -25.23 19.20
C SER A 43 -19.65 -25.37 18.42
N LEU A 44 -19.69 -24.89 17.18
CA LEU A 44 -20.85 -25.03 16.30
C LEU A 44 -21.17 -26.50 16.03
N LEU A 45 -20.16 -27.32 15.73
CA LEU A 45 -20.33 -28.77 15.56
C LEU A 45 -20.91 -29.42 16.82
N ARG A 46 -20.42 -29.06 18.01
CA ARG A 46 -20.97 -29.55 19.29
C ARG A 46 -22.42 -29.12 19.49
N GLN A 47 -22.77 -27.88 19.14
CA GLN A 47 -24.15 -27.37 19.25
C GLN A 47 -25.12 -28.08 18.31
N ILE A 48 -24.72 -28.31 17.05
CA ILE A 48 -25.55 -29.03 16.08
C ILE A 48 -25.77 -30.47 16.54
N ARG A 49 -24.72 -31.16 16.97
CA ARG A 49 -24.80 -32.56 17.44
C ARG A 49 -25.54 -32.68 18.78
N GLY A 50 -25.48 -31.65 19.63
CA GLY A 50 -26.21 -31.59 20.89
C GLY A 50 -27.69 -31.26 20.72
N ASN A 51 -28.13 -30.81 19.54
CA ASN A 51 -29.51 -30.50 19.24
C ASN A 51 -30.21 -31.75 18.62
N PRO A 52 -31.21 -32.34 19.30
CA PRO A 52 -31.91 -33.52 18.80
C PRO A 52 -32.64 -33.28 17.47
N GLU A 53 -33.23 -32.11 17.25
CA GLU A 53 -33.98 -31.78 16.03
C GLU A 53 -33.03 -31.70 14.83
N ALA A 54 -31.92 -30.97 14.99
CA ALA A 54 -30.91 -30.85 13.94
C ALA A 54 -30.24 -32.19 13.61
N SER A 55 -29.99 -33.01 14.63
CA SER A 55 -29.40 -34.34 14.46
C SER A 55 -30.36 -35.33 13.80
N TRP A 56 -31.65 -35.25 14.14
CA TRP A 56 -32.70 -36.05 13.52
C TRP A 56 -32.85 -35.71 12.04
N GLU A 57 -32.88 -34.42 11.69
CA GLU A 57 -32.96 -33.97 10.30
C GLU A 57 -31.79 -34.56 9.50
N LEU A 58 -30.54 -34.35 9.94
CA LEU A 58 -29.36 -34.91 9.26
C LEU A 58 -29.44 -36.43 9.07
N THR A 59 -29.85 -37.16 10.10
CA THR A 59 -29.97 -38.63 10.05
C THR A 59 -31.10 -39.06 9.11
N SER A 60 -32.20 -38.31 9.01
CA SER A 60 -33.30 -38.59 8.07
C SER A 60 -32.85 -38.52 6.61
N TRP A 61 -31.86 -37.67 6.32
CA TRP A 61 -31.17 -37.57 5.02
C TRP A 61 -30.03 -38.60 4.85
N GLY A 62 -29.79 -39.46 5.84
CA GLY A 62 -28.67 -40.41 5.85
C GLY A 62 -27.30 -39.74 6.04
N LEU A 63 -27.26 -38.52 6.58
CA LEU A 63 -26.04 -37.73 6.78
C LEU A 63 -25.58 -37.80 8.25
N VAL A 64 -24.26 -37.84 8.43
CA VAL A 64 -23.62 -37.75 9.75
C VAL A 64 -22.51 -36.71 9.68
N LEU A 65 -22.52 -35.76 10.62
CA LEU A 65 -21.46 -34.76 10.73
C LEU A 65 -20.25 -35.35 11.49
N ASP A 66 -19.06 -35.11 10.94
CA ASP A 66 -17.81 -35.43 11.63
C ASP A 66 -17.64 -34.57 12.90
N SER A 67 -16.83 -35.08 13.81
CA SER A 67 -16.47 -34.45 15.08
C SER A 67 -15.45 -33.32 14.96
N ASP A 68 -14.75 -33.26 13.82
CA ASP A 68 -13.62 -32.38 13.63
C ASP A 68 -13.51 -31.90 12.17
N ILE A 69 -12.63 -30.93 11.92
CA ILE A 69 -12.31 -30.48 10.57
C ILE A 69 -11.53 -31.55 9.81
N CYS A 70 -11.78 -31.64 8.51
CA CYS A 70 -11.04 -32.54 7.63
C CYS A 70 -9.54 -32.20 7.63
N ARG A 71 -8.70 -33.17 7.95
CA ARG A 71 -7.24 -33.05 7.86
C ARG A 71 -6.78 -33.50 6.47
N THR A 72 -5.92 -32.71 5.86
CA THR A 72 -5.32 -33.03 4.57
C THR A 72 -3.80 -32.97 4.65
N GLN A 73 -3.13 -33.73 3.78
CA GLN A 73 -1.68 -33.65 3.65
C GLN A 73 -1.32 -32.48 2.72
N GLY A 74 -0.74 -31.45 3.32
CA GLY A 74 -0.17 -30.32 2.59
C GLY A 74 1.33 -30.49 2.35
N ARG A 75 1.89 -29.61 1.51
CA ARG A 75 3.33 -29.47 1.32
C ARG A 75 3.75 -28.02 1.59
N VAL A 76 4.91 -27.85 2.21
CA VAL A 76 5.56 -26.54 2.37
C VAL A 76 6.48 -26.34 1.19
N LEU A 77 6.28 -25.23 0.45
CA LEU A 77 7.17 -24.89 -0.65
C LEU A 77 8.54 -24.45 -0.12
N PRO A 78 9.63 -24.77 -0.84
CA PRO A 78 10.95 -24.27 -0.48
C PRO A 78 10.96 -22.74 -0.55
N THR A 79 11.81 -22.11 0.27
CA THR A 79 12.00 -20.66 0.26
C THR A 79 12.75 -20.24 -1.01
N GLU A 80 12.16 -19.30 -1.75
CA GLU A 80 12.79 -18.71 -2.93
C GLU A 80 13.89 -17.70 -2.56
N ARG A 81 14.91 -17.61 -3.43
CA ARG A 81 15.97 -16.61 -3.31
C ARG A 81 15.55 -15.29 -3.96
N ILE A 82 15.79 -14.19 -3.26
CA ILE A 82 15.57 -12.84 -3.77
C ILE A 82 16.89 -12.30 -4.31
N ASN A 83 16.94 -12.09 -5.62
CA ASN A 83 18.13 -11.63 -6.33
C ASN A 83 18.09 -10.10 -6.47
N LEU A 84 19.17 -9.43 -6.06
CA LEU A 84 19.51 -8.05 -6.35
C LEU A 84 20.60 -7.99 -7.42
N GLN A 85 21.15 -6.82 -7.74
CA GLN A 85 22.16 -6.70 -8.81
C GLN A 85 23.38 -7.61 -8.63
N SER A 86 23.91 -7.67 -7.40
CA SER A 86 25.17 -8.37 -7.11
C SER A 86 25.06 -9.38 -5.96
N ILE A 87 23.91 -9.44 -5.29
CA ILE A 87 23.71 -10.30 -4.12
C ILE A 87 22.37 -11.04 -4.21
N SER A 88 22.34 -12.25 -3.65
CA SER A 88 21.13 -13.04 -3.46
C SER A 88 20.84 -13.18 -1.97
N ILE A 89 19.58 -13.01 -1.59
CA ILE A 89 19.10 -13.03 -0.21
C ILE A 89 18.13 -14.20 -0.04
N VAL A 90 18.26 -14.96 1.04
CA VAL A 90 17.25 -15.93 1.46
C VAL A 90 16.37 -15.25 2.52
N PRO A 91 15.06 -15.04 2.28
CA PRO A 91 14.15 -14.47 3.26
C PRO A 91 14.12 -15.26 4.57
N GLY A 92 13.91 -14.55 5.68
CA GLY A 92 13.68 -15.14 6.99
C GLY A 92 12.33 -15.86 7.10
N GLN A 93 12.03 -16.41 8.28
CA GLN A 93 10.76 -17.10 8.54
C GLN A 93 9.53 -16.20 8.41
N ASP A 94 9.70 -14.89 8.57
CA ASP A 94 8.66 -13.87 8.39
C ASP A 94 8.46 -13.46 6.93
N LEU A 95 9.23 -14.05 6.00
CA LEU A 95 9.18 -13.78 4.56
C LEU A 95 9.27 -12.28 4.23
N ASN A 96 10.11 -11.55 4.96
CA ASN A 96 10.29 -10.12 4.79
C ASN A 96 11.75 -9.79 4.43
N TRP A 97 11.95 -9.13 3.29
CA TRP A 97 13.27 -8.71 2.80
C TRP A 97 13.36 -7.20 2.54
N SER A 98 12.46 -6.41 3.17
CA SER A 98 12.39 -4.97 2.96
C SER A 98 13.67 -4.24 3.39
N ARG A 99 14.37 -4.76 4.40
CA ARG A 99 15.60 -4.15 4.93
C ARG A 99 16.77 -4.37 3.98
N GLU A 100 16.79 -5.53 3.35
CA GLU A 100 17.84 -5.98 2.46
C GLU A 100 17.75 -5.24 1.13
N VAL A 101 16.54 -5.10 0.56
CA VAL A 101 16.29 -4.29 -0.65
C VAL A 101 16.64 -2.82 -0.45
N THR A 102 16.47 -2.28 0.76
CA THR A 102 16.81 -0.87 1.04
C THR A 102 18.29 -0.64 1.37
N ARG A 103 19.09 -1.70 1.48
CA ARG A 103 20.53 -1.67 1.77
C ARG A 103 21.39 -2.15 0.61
N GLY A 104 20.82 -2.92 -0.31
CA GLY A 104 21.49 -3.38 -1.53
C GLY A 104 21.14 -2.53 -2.75
N VAL A 105 21.88 -2.76 -3.84
CA VAL A 105 21.65 -2.12 -5.13
C VAL A 105 20.60 -2.94 -5.90
N PRO A 106 19.47 -2.31 -6.32
CA PRO A 106 18.48 -2.92 -7.21
C PRO A 106 19.08 -3.51 -8.48
N ILE A 107 18.45 -4.54 -9.06
CA ILE A 107 18.85 -5.15 -10.34
C ILE A 107 19.08 -4.09 -11.43
N SER A 108 18.11 -3.18 -11.58
CA SER A 108 18.17 -2.07 -12.52
C SER A 108 17.82 -0.77 -11.81
N VAL A 109 18.76 0.18 -11.83
CA VAL A 109 18.64 1.49 -11.19
C VAL A 109 18.63 2.57 -12.27
N ILE A 110 17.59 3.39 -12.27
CA ILE A 110 17.44 4.50 -13.21
C ILE A 110 17.84 5.82 -12.52
N PRO A 111 18.81 6.57 -13.06
CA PRO A 111 19.19 7.87 -12.49
C PRO A 111 18.05 8.89 -12.63
N LEU A 112 17.84 9.68 -11.57
CA LEU A 112 16.85 10.75 -11.54
C LEU A 112 17.54 12.11 -11.62
N SER A 113 17.68 12.60 -12.85
CA SER A 113 18.38 13.84 -13.18
C SER A 113 17.45 15.05 -13.27
N HIS A 114 16.27 14.89 -13.87
CA HIS A 114 15.32 15.98 -14.12
C HIS A 114 13.97 15.65 -13.49
N TRP A 115 13.68 16.25 -12.33
CA TRP A 115 12.44 16.00 -11.62
C TRP A 115 11.93 17.25 -10.89
N LEU A 116 10.61 17.31 -10.75
CA LEU A 116 9.88 18.46 -10.22
C LEU A 116 9.39 18.13 -8.82
N LEU A 117 9.71 18.97 -7.84
CA LEU A 117 9.24 18.87 -6.46
C LEU A 117 8.21 19.95 -6.19
N VAL A 118 6.97 19.53 -5.94
CA VAL A 118 5.82 20.43 -5.78
C VAL A 118 5.29 20.34 -4.36
N TYR A 119 5.19 21.46 -3.66
CA TYR A 119 4.68 21.50 -2.30
C TYR A 119 4.09 22.87 -1.93
N PRO A 120 3.11 22.94 -1.01
CA PRO A 120 2.63 24.18 -0.41
C PRO A 120 3.67 24.80 0.54
N ARG A 121 3.79 26.13 0.54
CA ARG A 121 4.79 26.90 1.29
C ARG A 121 4.90 26.53 2.78
N HIS A 122 3.79 26.25 3.47
CA HIS A 122 3.83 25.88 4.89
C HIS A 122 4.50 24.53 5.16
N LEU A 123 4.72 23.68 4.15
CA LEU A 123 5.44 22.41 4.27
C LEU A 123 6.95 22.53 3.98
N GLN A 124 7.47 23.73 3.74
CA GLN A 124 8.86 23.94 3.32
C GLN A 124 9.90 23.29 4.25
N ALA A 125 9.72 23.37 5.57
CA ALA A 125 10.63 22.76 6.53
C ALA A 125 10.68 21.23 6.39
N LEU A 126 9.51 20.58 6.32
CA LEU A 126 9.39 19.13 6.13
C LEU A 126 10.01 18.69 4.80
N VAL A 127 9.81 19.47 3.75
CA VAL A 127 10.31 19.15 2.41
C VAL A 127 11.84 19.20 2.37
N LYS A 128 12.45 20.18 3.05
CA LYS A 128 13.91 20.25 3.19
C LYS A 128 14.47 18.99 3.86
N ASP A 129 13.86 18.56 4.95
CA ASP A 129 14.26 17.33 5.64
C ASP A 129 14.06 16.09 4.75
N LEU A 130 12.96 16.04 3.99
CA LEU A 130 12.66 14.97 3.05
C LEU A 130 13.69 14.87 1.92
N VAL A 131 14.08 15.99 1.32
CA VAL A 131 15.10 16.02 0.26
C VAL A 131 16.44 15.53 0.81
N ALA A 132 16.83 15.98 2.01
CA ALA A 132 18.06 15.49 2.66
C ALA A 132 18.00 13.98 2.94
N ALA A 133 16.85 13.47 3.39
CA ALA A 133 16.65 12.05 3.62
C ALA A 133 16.69 11.23 2.32
N LEU A 134 16.12 11.74 1.21
CA LEU A 134 16.20 11.12 -0.12
C LEU A 134 17.65 11.05 -0.61
N GLN A 135 18.42 12.14 -0.47
CA GLN A 135 19.83 12.18 -0.85
C GLN A 135 20.68 11.20 -0.05
N SER A 136 20.43 11.06 1.25
CA SER A 136 21.13 10.06 2.07
C SER A 136 20.72 8.62 1.72
N ALA A 137 19.45 8.39 1.39
CA ALA A 137 18.92 7.06 1.12
C ALA A 137 19.26 6.54 -0.30
N CYS A 138 19.55 7.40 -1.27
CA CYS A 138 19.85 6.98 -2.64
C CYS A 138 21.24 6.35 -2.80
N VAL A 139 22.20 6.73 -1.95
CA VAL A 139 23.59 6.23 -1.97
C VAL A 139 23.68 4.71 -1.83
N PRO A 140 23.14 4.05 -0.77
CA PRO A 140 23.20 2.59 -0.66
C PRO A 140 22.40 1.86 -1.75
N MET A 141 21.44 2.54 -2.37
CA MET A 141 20.64 2.01 -3.48
C MET A 141 21.33 2.16 -4.84
N GLY A 142 22.55 2.75 -4.89
CA GLY A 142 23.26 3.01 -6.15
C GLY A 142 22.54 4.01 -7.06
N MET A 143 21.55 4.75 -6.56
CA MET A 143 20.74 5.66 -7.36
C MET A 143 21.32 7.07 -7.33
N GLN A 144 21.58 7.61 -8.53
CA GLN A 144 21.97 9.01 -8.69
C GLN A 144 20.74 9.90 -8.64
N LEU A 145 20.72 10.83 -7.67
CA LEU A 145 19.62 11.77 -7.45
C LEU A 145 20.14 13.21 -7.59
N SER A 146 19.76 13.88 -8.67
CA SER A 146 20.06 15.31 -8.86
C SER A 146 19.14 16.20 -8.02
N GLN A 147 19.52 17.47 -7.86
CA GLN A 147 18.67 18.45 -7.18
C GLN A 147 17.37 18.68 -7.97
N PRO A 148 16.20 18.72 -7.30
CA PRO A 148 14.93 18.93 -7.98
C PRO A 148 14.77 20.37 -8.46
N SER A 149 14.00 20.56 -9.53
CA SER A 149 13.33 21.83 -9.78
C SER A 149 12.22 22.00 -8.76
N VAL A 150 12.24 23.10 -8.00
CA VAL A 150 11.30 23.31 -6.90
C VAL A 150 10.15 24.22 -7.34
N LEU A 151 8.91 23.79 -7.08
CA LEU A 151 7.69 24.55 -7.31
C LEU A 151 6.93 24.71 -5.98
N GLU A 152 7.19 25.83 -5.31
CA GLU A 152 6.51 26.21 -4.08
C GLU A 152 5.14 26.84 -4.40
N LEU A 153 4.08 26.29 -3.81
CA LEU A 153 2.71 26.74 -3.99
C LEU A 153 2.27 27.63 -2.83
N LYS A 154 1.43 28.62 -3.14
CA LYS A 154 0.87 29.55 -2.14
C LYS A 154 -0.20 28.92 -1.23
N ASP A 155 -0.89 27.88 -1.69
CA ASP A 155 -2.02 27.24 -1.01
C ASP A 155 -2.19 25.76 -1.40
N ASP A 156 -3.06 25.04 -0.68
CA ASP A 156 -3.41 23.63 -0.90
C ASP A 156 -4.56 23.42 -1.92
N ARG A 157 -4.92 24.43 -2.72
CA ARG A 157 -6.07 24.31 -3.62
C ARG A 157 -5.73 23.42 -4.81
N ILE A 158 -6.68 22.57 -5.18
CA ILE A 158 -6.53 21.64 -6.32
C ILE A 158 -6.21 22.40 -7.61
N ASP A 159 -6.95 23.49 -7.88
CA ASP A 159 -6.69 24.33 -9.05
C ASP A 159 -5.26 24.89 -9.09
N THR A 160 -4.75 25.35 -7.94
CA THR A 160 -3.40 25.90 -7.83
C THR A 160 -2.35 24.82 -8.11
N PHE A 161 -2.52 23.61 -7.57
CA PHE A 161 -1.65 22.47 -7.85
C PHE A 161 -1.63 22.14 -9.34
N ILE A 162 -2.81 21.90 -9.92
CA ILE A 162 -2.93 21.43 -11.31
C ILE A 162 -2.42 22.47 -12.30
N ARG A 163 -2.80 23.75 -12.16
CA ARG A 163 -2.35 24.82 -13.06
C ARG A 163 -0.83 25.02 -12.97
N SER A 164 -0.26 24.97 -11.76
CA SER A 164 1.18 25.17 -11.57
C SER A 164 1.98 24.00 -12.15
N ILE A 165 1.55 22.76 -11.92
CA ILE A 165 2.18 21.56 -12.52
C ILE A 165 2.07 21.60 -14.04
N GLN A 166 0.88 21.88 -14.57
CA GLN A 166 0.64 21.97 -16.02
C GLN A 166 1.51 23.04 -16.68
N THR A 167 1.70 24.19 -16.02
CA THR A 167 2.56 25.27 -16.54
C THR A 167 4.02 24.83 -16.61
N MET A 168 4.52 24.07 -15.64
CA MET A 168 5.88 23.55 -15.66
C MET A 168 6.06 22.43 -16.68
N LEU A 169 5.11 21.50 -16.77
CA LEU A 169 5.13 20.41 -17.75
C LEU A 169 5.03 20.92 -19.19
N GLY A 170 4.33 22.03 -19.43
CA GLY A 170 4.27 22.66 -20.75
C GLY A 170 5.54 23.42 -21.15
N LYS A 171 6.48 23.65 -20.21
CA LYS A 171 7.74 24.36 -20.47
C LYS A 171 8.95 23.43 -20.57
N GLU A 172 8.94 22.34 -19.80
CA GLU A 172 10.10 21.45 -19.62
C GLU A 172 9.79 20.05 -20.18
N ASP A 173 10.32 19.75 -21.36
CA ASP A 173 10.09 18.47 -22.05
C ASP A 173 10.96 17.32 -21.50
N LYS A 174 11.99 17.64 -20.70
CA LYS A 174 12.94 16.65 -20.16
C LYS A 174 12.55 16.07 -18.81
N LEU A 175 11.36 16.38 -18.31
CA LEU A 175 10.98 16.00 -16.95
C LEU A 175 10.71 14.49 -16.82
N GLN A 176 11.49 13.80 -15.99
CA GLN A 176 11.37 12.36 -15.76
C GLN A 176 10.28 12.02 -14.73
N LEU A 177 10.06 12.89 -13.73
CA LEU A 177 9.11 12.62 -12.65
C LEU A 177 8.61 13.90 -11.97
N VAL A 178 7.36 13.87 -11.51
CA VAL A 178 6.77 14.87 -10.61
C VAL A 178 6.57 14.27 -9.21
N LEU A 179 7.24 14.83 -8.20
CA LEU A 179 7.04 14.50 -6.78
C LEU A 179 6.19 15.58 -6.11
N CYS A 180 4.98 15.25 -5.68
CA CYS A 180 4.09 16.17 -4.97
C CYS A 180 4.02 15.84 -3.48
N VAL A 181 4.20 16.83 -2.61
CA VAL A 181 3.94 16.73 -1.18
C VAL A 181 2.64 17.46 -0.86
N ILE A 182 1.67 16.75 -0.29
CA ILE A 182 0.33 17.27 0.02
C ILE A 182 0.08 17.25 1.53
N SER A 183 -0.68 18.22 2.04
CA SER A 183 -0.91 18.39 3.48
C SER A 183 -1.80 17.31 4.11
N SER A 184 -2.80 16.82 3.37
CA SER A 184 -3.77 15.83 3.88
C SER A 184 -4.18 14.82 2.81
N SER A 185 -4.82 13.72 3.22
CA SER A 185 -5.32 12.68 2.32
C SER A 185 -6.57 13.17 1.58
N ARG A 186 -6.38 14.05 0.60
CA ARG A 186 -7.43 14.51 -0.31
C ARG A 186 -7.40 13.62 -1.56
N ASP A 187 -8.22 12.59 -1.57
CA ASP A 187 -8.34 11.66 -2.71
C ASP A 187 -8.63 12.39 -4.03
N GLU A 188 -9.37 13.50 -3.97
CA GLU A 188 -9.65 14.33 -5.12
C GLU A 188 -8.40 15.00 -5.70
N LEU A 189 -7.52 15.57 -4.85
CA LEU A 189 -6.25 16.16 -5.29
C LEU A 189 -5.33 15.09 -5.87
N TYR A 190 -5.24 13.92 -5.22
CA TYR A 190 -4.47 12.78 -5.72
C TYR A 190 -4.97 12.36 -7.11
N ARG A 191 -6.29 12.19 -7.28
CA ARG A 191 -6.92 11.84 -8.55
C ARG A 191 -6.66 12.90 -9.62
N ALA A 192 -6.74 14.18 -9.27
CA ALA A 192 -6.47 15.28 -10.20
C ALA A 192 -5.01 15.28 -10.69
N ILE A 193 -4.04 15.12 -9.77
CA ILE A 193 -2.61 15.03 -10.12
C ILE A 193 -2.36 13.82 -11.03
N LYS A 194 -2.95 12.66 -10.69
CA LYS A 194 -2.83 11.44 -11.50
C LYS A 194 -3.44 11.60 -12.88
N LYS A 195 -4.63 12.18 -12.97
CA LYS A 195 -5.28 12.48 -14.25
C LYS A 195 -4.40 13.38 -15.11
N LEU A 196 -3.83 14.45 -14.54
CA LEU A 196 -2.91 15.34 -15.25
C LEU A 196 -1.69 14.58 -15.80
N CYS A 197 -1.01 13.82 -14.93
CA CYS A 197 0.27 13.16 -15.23
C CYS A 197 0.14 11.81 -15.98
N CYS A 198 -1.05 11.27 -16.15
CA CYS A 198 -1.25 10.01 -16.88
C CYS A 198 -2.09 10.19 -18.14
N VAL A 199 -2.96 11.20 -18.20
CA VAL A 199 -3.86 11.43 -19.35
C VAL A 199 -3.40 12.60 -20.20
N HIS A 200 -2.98 13.72 -19.58
CA HIS A 200 -2.67 14.95 -20.31
C HIS A 200 -1.17 15.09 -20.63
N PHE A 201 -0.30 14.72 -19.69
CA PHE A 201 1.15 14.73 -19.85
C PHE A 201 1.70 13.38 -19.39
N PRO A 202 2.38 12.59 -20.23
CA PRO A 202 2.82 11.23 -19.88
C PRO A 202 4.08 11.25 -19.01
N VAL A 203 3.99 11.82 -17.81
CA VAL A 203 5.11 11.92 -16.86
C VAL A 203 4.77 11.17 -15.57
N PRO A 204 5.60 10.20 -15.15
CA PRO A 204 5.40 9.52 -13.87
C PRO A 204 5.26 10.50 -12.70
N SER A 205 4.33 10.22 -11.79
CA SER A 205 4.11 11.05 -10.60
C SER A 205 4.16 10.25 -9.30
N GLN A 206 4.72 10.83 -8.26
CA GLN A 206 4.72 10.32 -6.90
C GLN A 206 4.06 11.36 -5.99
N VAL A 207 3.14 10.92 -5.13
CA VAL A 207 2.45 11.81 -4.19
C VAL A 207 2.74 11.33 -2.78
N ILE A 208 3.17 12.22 -1.91
CA ILE A 208 3.49 11.97 -0.50
C ILE A 208 2.56 12.83 0.35
N ASN A 209 1.89 12.21 1.30
CA ASN A 209 1.12 12.94 2.30
C ASN A 209 2.04 13.35 3.46
N ALA A 210 2.02 14.63 3.84
CA ALA A 210 2.81 15.18 4.93
C ALA A 210 2.66 14.38 6.23
N HIS A 211 1.46 13.88 6.55
CA HIS A 211 1.21 13.02 7.72
C HIS A 211 1.93 11.67 7.69
N THR A 212 2.35 11.19 6.52
CA THR A 212 3.17 9.95 6.43
C THR A 212 4.59 10.19 6.90
N VAL A 213 5.06 11.44 6.78
CA VAL A 213 6.40 11.91 7.13
C VAL A 213 6.42 12.48 8.55
N MET A 214 5.39 13.24 8.94
CA MET A 214 5.21 13.82 10.28
C MET A 214 4.72 12.74 11.26
N GLY A 215 5.49 12.41 12.28
CA GLY A 215 4.95 11.65 13.41
C GLY A 215 5.96 10.96 14.32
N GLN A 216 7.04 10.38 13.79
CA GLN A 216 8.02 9.66 14.61
C GLN A 216 9.46 9.91 14.14
N PRO A 217 10.41 10.18 15.06
CA PRO A 217 11.84 10.21 14.75
C PRO A 217 12.26 8.91 14.06
N GLY A 218 13.00 9.01 12.95
CA GLY A 218 13.45 7.84 12.16
C GLY A 218 12.49 7.34 11.08
N LYS A 219 11.19 7.70 11.13
CA LYS A 219 10.20 7.32 10.10
C LYS A 219 10.52 7.94 8.74
N LEU A 220 11.05 9.16 8.73
CA LEU A 220 11.41 9.90 7.52
C LEU A 220 12.37 9.11 6.62
N LYS A 221 13.40 8.47 7.19
CA LYS A 221 14.37 7.67 6.43
C LYS A 221 13.69 6.46 5.75
N SER A 222 12.83 5.76 6.47
CA SER A 222 12.08 4.62 5.90
C SER A 222 11.12 5.06 4.80
N VAL A 223 10.46 6.21 4.96
CA VAL A 223 9.60 6.79 3.92
C VAL A 223 10.42 7.16 2.69
N ALA A 224 11.56 7.85 2.87
CA ALA A 224 12.47 8.21 1.78
C ALA A 224 12.96 6.97 0.99
N GLN A 225 13.38 5.92 1.69
CA GLN A 225 13.78 4.66 1.06
C GLN A 225 12.63 4.05 0.22
N LYS A 226 11.42 3.96 0.77
CA LYS A 226 10.27 3.43 0.04
C LYS A 226 9.89 4.30 -1.16
N VAL A 227 9.98 5.62 -1.03
CA VAL A 227 9.73 6.57 -2.10
C VAL A 227 10.74 6.38 -3.23
N LEU A 228 12.03 6.23 -2.93
CA LEU A 228 13.07 5.99 -3.93
C LEU A 228 12.86 4.67 -4.68
N LEU A 229 12.53 3.59 -3.96
CA LEU A 229 12.19 2.31 -4.59
C LEU A 229 11.00 2.45 -5.53
N GLN A 230 9.95 3.16 -5.12
CA GLN A 230 8.78 3.43 -5.97
C GLN A 230 9.12 4.31 -7.19
N ILE A 231 9.96 5.32 -7.01
CA ILE A 231 10.46 6.18 -8.09
C ILE A 231 11.24 5.34 -9.09
N ASN A 232 12.15 4.47 -8.63
CA ASN A 232 12.93 3.61 -9.50
C ASN A 232 12.02 2.72 -10.36
N CYS A 233 11.05 2.03 -9.75
CA CYS A 233 10.03 1.26 -10.48
C CYS A 233 9.28 2.08 -11.53
N LYS A 234 8.90 3.32 -11.19
CA LYS A 234 8.14 4.20 -12.09
C LYS A 234 8.94 4.68 -13.28
N LEU A 235 10.26 4.68 -13.17
CA LEU A 235 11.18 5.01 -14.25
C LEU A 235 11.60 3.78 -15.06
N GLY A 236 11.07 2.59 -14.73
CA GLY A 236 11.39 1.33 -15.41
C GLY A 236 12.51 0.51 -14.76
N GLY A 237 12.95 0.90 -13.56
CA GLY A 237 13.93 0.13 -12.78
C GLY A 237 13.33 -1.12 -12.13
N GLU A 238 14.20 -2.08 -11.82
CA GLU A 238 13.85 -3.39 -11.28
C GLU A 238 14.50 -3.54 -9.91
N LEU A 239 13.67 -3.74 -8.89
CA LEU A 239 14.15 -3.76 -7.50
C LEU A 239 14.88 -5.05 -7.15
N TRP A 240 14.26 -6.17 -7.49
CA TRP A 240 14.71 -7.51 -7.17
C TRP A 240 14.01 -8.49 -8.10
N GLY A 241 14.53 -9.71 -8.17
CA GLY A 241 13.99 -10.81 -8.97
C GLY A 241 14.01 -12.11 -8.20
N VAL A 242 13.37 -13.12 -8.79
CA VAL A 242 13.43 -14.53 -8.36
C VAL A 242 13.80 -15.37 -9.56
N ASP A 243 14.41 -16.52 -9.34
CA ASP A 243 14.75 -17.44 -10.41
C ASP A 243 13.49 -18.13 -10.93
N ILE A 244 13.09 -17.77 -12.16
CA ILE A 244 11.99 -18.44 -12.86
C ILE A 244 12.63 -19.36 -13.91
N PRO A 245 12.64 -20.68 -13.70
CA PRO A 245 13.16 -21.60 -14.71
C PRO A 245 12.28 -21.51 -15.96
N LEU A 246 12.91 -21.26 -17.11
CA LEU A 246 12.30 -21.37 -18.44
C LEU A 246 12.19 -22.84 -18.86
#